data_AF-A0A1X1U2Z8-F1
#
_entry.id   AF-A0A1X1U2Z8-F1
#
_cell.length_a   1.000
_cell.length_b   1.000
_cell.length_c   1.000
_cell.angle_alpha   90.00
_cell.angle_beta   90.00
_cell.angle_gamma   90.00
#
_symmetry.space_group_name_H-M   'P 1'
#
loop_
_entity.id
_entity.type
_entity.pdbx_description
1 polymer ?
#
loop_
_entity_poly.entity_id
_entity_poly.type
_entity_poly.pdbx_seq_one_letter_code
_entity_poly.pdbx_strand_id
1 'polypeptide(L)' 'MNKAPVLVAIIIMLAIGVLALPTKQRCGAPGLTCATTLDKHGYVHYYYEVEPLGVYLAEIVTGSNIRIFYHSGEDREAVH' A
#
# COMPACT_ATOMS: atom_id res chain seq x y z
N MET A 1 -28.40 26.49 16.44
CA MET A 1 -27.50 25.91 15.42
C MET A 1 -27.27 24.45 15.72
N ASN A 2 -27.70 23.55 14.83
CA ASN A 2 -27.44 22.12 14.97
C ASN A 2 -25.97 21.85 14.61
N LYS A 3 -25.19 21.27 15.52
CA LYS A 3 -23.76 20.98 15.32
C LYS A 3 -23.54 19.64 14.58
N ALA A 4 -24.60 18.84 14.43
CA ALA A 4 -24.56 17.55 13.75
C ALA A 4 -23.89 17.57 12.36
N PRO A 5 -24.21 18.48 11.41
CA PRO A 5 -23.56 18.48 10.10
C PRO A 5 -22.06 18.75 10.16
N VAL A 6 -21.61 19.59 11.10
CA VAL A 6 -20.19 19.88 11.30
C VAL A 6 -19.47 18.64 11.84
N LEU A 7 -20.07 17.95 12.82
CA LEU A 7 -19.49 16.72 13.38
C LEU A 7 -19.36 15.63 12.31
N VAL A 8 -20.39 15.43 11.49
CA VAL A 8 -20.37 14.46 10.40
C VAL A 8 -19.25 14.78 9.40
N ALA A 9 -19.09 16.05 9.02
CA ALA A 9 -18.01 16.46 8.12
C ALA A 9 -16.62 16.17 8.69
N ILE A 10 -16.40 16.42 9.99
CA ILE A 10 -15.13 16.12 10.66
C ILE A 10 -14.84 14.62 10.63
N ILE A 11 -15.84 13.78 10.94
CA ILE A 11 -15.67 12.32 10.93
C ILE A 11 -15.30 11.82 9.53
N ILE A 12 -15.98 12.32 8.50
CA ILE A 12 -15.68 11.95 7.10
C ILE A 12 -14.26 12.35 6.72
N MET A 13 -13.84 13.58 7.06
CA MET A 13 -12.48 14.05 6.78
C MET A 13 -11.41 13.20 7.49
N LEU A 14 -11.66 12.82 8.74
CA LEU A 14 -10.75 11.92 9.47
C LEU A 14 -10.69 10.54 8.82
N ALA A 15 -11.82 9.97 8.43
CA ALA A 15 -11.87 8.68 7.76
C ALA A 15 -11.09 8.69 6.43
N ILE A 16 -11.27 9.74 5.62
CA ILE A 16 -10.50 9.93 4.37
C ILE A 16 -9.01 10.07 4.67
N GLY A 17 -8.65 10.83 5.72
CA GLY A 17 -7.27 10.99 6.14
C GLY A 17 -6.60 9.66 6.52
N VAL A 18 -7.31 8.78 7.24
CA VAL A 18 -6.83 7.43 7.58
C VAL A 18 -6.67 6.57 6.32
N LEU A 19 -7.63 6.61 5.40
CA LEU A 19 -7.56 5.85 4.14
C LEU A 19 -6.44 6.33 3.21
N ALA A 20 -5.98 7.57 3.37
CA ALA A 20 -4.85 8.15 2.64
C ALA A 20 -3.48 7.89 3.31
N LEU A 21 -3.43 7.20 4.45
CA LEU A 21 -2.15 6.87 5.08
C LEU A 21 -1.32 5.96 4.17
N PRO A 22 -0.01 6.20 4.06
CA PRO A 22 0.86 5.41 3.21
C PRO A 22 1.09 4.02 3.81
N THR A 23 0.84 3.00 3.01
CA THR A 23 1.12 1.60 3.34
C THR A 23 2.07 1.00 2.32
N LYS A 24 3.17 0.42 2.80
CA LYS A 24 4.16 -0.24 1.94
C LYS A 24 3.78 -1.69 1.71
N GLN A 25 3.52 -2.05 0.46
CA GLN A 25 3.29 -3.42 0.02
C GLN A 25 4.46 -3.93 -0.80
N ARG A 26 5.02 -5.07 -0.40
CA ARG A 26 5.91 -5.83 -1.27
C ARG A 26 5.07 -6.50 -2.35
N CYS A 27 5.63 -6.60 -3.54
CA CYS A 27 5.03 -7.29 -4.67
C CYS A 27 3.77 -6.68 -5.28
N GLY A 28 3.53 -5.40 -5.01
CA GLY A 28 2.50 -4.60 -5.68
C GLY A 28 1.05 -4.98 -5.37
N ALA A 29 0.78 -6.08 -4.66
CA ALA A 29 -0.53 -6.37 -4.07
C ALA A 29 -0.39 -7.42 -2.93
N PRO A 30 -1.30 -7.42 -1.94
CA PRO A 30 -1.31 -8.39 -0.86
C PRO A 30 -1.41 -9.84 -1.35
N GLY A 31 -0.58 -10.71 -0.77
CA GLY A 31 -0.57 -12.15 -1.08
C GLY A 31 0.15 -12.53 -2.37
N LEU A 32 0.66 -11.55 -3.13
CA LEU A 32 1.55 -11.82 -4.26
C LEU A 32 2.96 -12.13 -3.78
N THR A 33 3.61 -13.05 -4.49
CA THR A 33 5.02 -13.35 -4.33
C THR A 33 5.75 -13.02 -5.62
N CYS A 34 6.81 -12.22 -5.52
CA CYS A 34 7.75 -11.96 -6.59
C CYS A 34 9.03 -12.66 -6.23
N ALA A 35 9.41 -13.64 -7.05
CA ALA A 35 10.75 -14.18 -6.99
C ALA A 35 11.61 -13.42 -7.99
N THR A 36 12.55 -12.60 -7.50
CA THR A 36 13.69 -12.20 -8.32
C THR A 36 14.80 -13.22 -8.11
N THR A 37 15.59 -13.47 -9.15
CA THR A 37 16.81 -14.27 -9.00
C THR A 37 17.80 -13.50 -8.13
N LEU A 38 18.68 -14.22 -7.42
CA LEU A 38 19.85 -13.63 -6.76
C LEU A 38 20.69 -12.86 -7.78
N ASP A 39 21.12 -11.66 -7.42
CA ASP A 39 22.09 -10.92 -8.20
C ASP A 39 23.52 -11.49 -8.03
N LYS A 40 24.48 -10.91 -8.77
CA LYS A 40 25.90 -11.32 -8.72
C LYS A 40 26.55 -11.15 -7.34
N HIS A 41 25.92 -10.39 -6.45
CA HIS A 41 26.38 -10.12 -5.10
C HIS A 41 25.60 -10.88 -4.03
N GLY A 42 24.63 -11.73 -4.42
CA GLY A 42 23.85 -12.55 -3.50
C GLY A 42 22.65 -11.83 -2.86
N TYR A 43 22.15 -10.74 -3.46
CA TYR A 43 20.92 -10.07 -3.01
C TYR A 43 19.69 -10.53 -3.78
N VAL A 44 18.57 -10.65 -3.06
CA VAL A 44 17.22 -10.73 -3.62
C VAL A 44 16.63 -9.32 -3.65
N HIS A 45 15.99 -9.00 -4.77
CA HIS A 45 15.39 -7.70 -5.02
C HIS A 45 13.86 -7.81 -4.90
N TYR A 46 13.26 -7.00 -4.04
CA TYR A 46 11.81 -6.99 -3.82
C TYR A 46 11.22 -5.70 -4.33
N TYR A 47 10.44 -5.78 -5.40
CA TYR A 47 9.59 -4.68 -5.83
C TYR A 47 8.59 -4.33 -4.71
N TYR A 48 8.39 -3.04 -4.47
CA TYR A 48 7.38 -2.55 -3.54
C TYR A 48 6.64 -1.35 -4.09
N GLU A 49 5.41 -1.18 -3.63
CA GLU A 49 4.59 0.00 -3.85
C GLU A 49 4.20 0.60 -2.50
N VAL A 50 4.21 1.92 -2.41
CA VAL A 50 3.64 2.65 -1.28
C VAL A 50 2.34 3.26 -1.75
N GLU A 51 1.24 2.69 -1.26
CA GLU A 51 -0.10 3.01 -1.69
C GLU A 51 -0.97 3.54 -0.54
N PRO A 52 -2.09 4.19 -0.83
CA PRO A 52 -3.06 4.54 0.20
C PRO A 52 -3.63 3.28 0.87
N LEU A 53 -3.79 3.28 2.19
CA LEU A 53 -4.45 2.20 2.94
C LEU A 53 -5.81 1.81 2.33
N GLY A 54 -6.56 2.78 1.80
CA GLY A 54 -7.82 2.50 1.12
C GLY A 54 -7.67 1.68 -0.16
N VAL A 55 -6.60 1.87 -0.92
CA VAL A 55 -6.30 1.06 -2.12
C VAL A 55 -5.94 -0.36 -1.68
N TYR A 56 -5.03 -0.50 -0.72
CA TYR A 56 -4.65 -1.78 -0.13
C TYR A 56 -5.87 -2.62 0.30
N LEU A 57 -6.80 -2.00 1.04
CA LEU A 57 -8.02 -2.66 1.50
C LEU A 57 -8.95 -3.04 0.33
N ALA A 58 -9.04 -2.19 -0.70
CA ALA A 58 -9.81 -2.51 -1.90
C ALA A 58 -9.21 -3.71 -2.64
N GLU A 59 -7.88 -3.79 -2.79
CA GLU A 59 -7.21 -4.94 -3.43
C GLU A 59 -7.45 -6.25 -2.69
N ILE A 60 -7.47 -6.24 -1.35
CA ILE A 60 -7.83 -7.43 -0.55
C ILE A 60 -9.25 -7.89 -0.88
N VAL A 61 -10.19 -6.94 -0.95
CA VAL A 61 -11.61 -7.24 -1.17
C VAL A 61 -11.88 -7.70 -2.59
N THR A 62 -11.23 -7.09 -3.59
CA THR A 62 -11.44 -7.41 -5.00
C THR A 62 -10.56 -8.55 -5.50
N GLY A 63 -9.47 -8.88 -4.81
CA GLY A 63 -8.46 -9.84 -5.25
C GLY A 63 -7.72 -9.40 -6.52
N SER A 64 -7.71 -8.10 -6.82
CA SER A 64 -7.11 -7.54 -8.04
C SER A 64 -6.04 -6.51 -7.69
N ASN A 65 -4.99 -6.42 -8.50
CA ASN A 65 -4.02 -5.33 -8.40
C ASN A 65 -4.60 -4.03 -9.00
N ILE A 66 -4.70 -2.99 -8.17
CA ILE A 66 -5.13 -1.64 -8.51
C ILE A 66 -3.87 -0.77 -8.53
N ARG A 67 -3.45 -0.33 -9.72
CA ARG A 67 -2.24 0.51 -9.91
C ARG A 67 -2.43 1.96 -9.48
N ILE A 68 -2.73 2.19 -8.20
CA ILE A 68 -2.86 3.50 -7.57
C ILE A 68 -1.93 3.54 -6.35
N PHE A 69 -0.73 4.08 -6.55
CA PHE A 69 0.28 4.21 -5.51
C PHE A 69 0.88 5.62 -5.50
N TYR A 70 1.39 6.05 -4.35
CA TYR A 70 2.12 7.31 -4.21
C TYR A 70 3.50 7.23 -4.87
N HIS A 71 4.20 6.11 -4.65
CA HIS A 71 5.49 5.82 -5.29
C HIS A 71 5.79 4.32 -5.22
N SER A 72 6.72 3.86 -6.05
CA SER A 72 7.21 2.48 -6.06
C SER A 72 8.73 2.43 -6.09
N GLY A 73 9.30 1.26 -5.79
CA GLY A 73 10.74 1.07 -5.72
C GLY A 73 11.13 -0.38 -5.51
N GLU A 74 12.38 -0.58 -5.08
CA GLU A 74 12.97 -1.91 -4.89
C GLU A 74 13.77 -1.95 -3.59
N ASP A 75 13.44 -2.92 -2.73
CA ASP A 75 14.22 -3.26 -1.54
C ASP A 75 15.23 -4.36 -1.87
N ARG A 76 16.37 -4.37 -1.17
CA ARG A 76 17.39 -5.43 -1.30
C ARG A 76 17.53 -6.19 0.00
N GLU A 77 17.52 -7.51 -0.09
CA GLU A 77 17.69 -8.40 1.05
C GLU A 77 18.84 -9.38 0.77
N ALA A 78 19.82 -9.46 1.67
CA ALA A 78 20.94 -10.37 1.53
C ALA A 78 20.50 -11.80 1.90
N VAL A 79 20.88 -12.77 1.09
CA VAL A 79 20.72 -14.19 1.43
C VAL A 79 22.08 -14.70 1.90
N HIS A 80 22.20 -14.91 3.22
CA HIS A 80 23.38 -15.50 3.86
C HIS A 80 23.33 -17.02 3.83
#